data_AF-A0A6A4AJE6-F1
#
_entry.id   AF-A0A6A4AJE6-F1
#
_cell.length_a   1.000
_cell.length_b   1.000
_cell.length_c   1.000
_cell.angle_alpha   90.00
_cell.angle_beta   90.00
_cell.angle_gamma   90.00
#
_symmetry.space_group_name_H-M   'P 1'
#
loop_
_entity.id
_entity.type
_entity.pdbx_description
1 polymer ?
#
loop_
_entity_poly.entity_id
_entity_poly.type
_entity_poly.pdbx_seq_one_letter_code
_entity_poly.pdbx_strand_id
1 'polypeptide(L)'
;MARTHKTAQIKARMAEQARQEEEARLARVSSARTRSERAQALTSLRSHQQQECGPQVPDEDADEDDNAGADKDAGDDADDKAGEEGGGHEKSDEEGGNDEK
;
A
#
# COMPACT_ATOMS: atom_id res chain seq x y z
N MET A 1 -38.25 28.53 20.09
CA MET A 1 -36.95 28.39 19.40
C MET A 1 -36.08 27.22 19.91
N ALA A 2 -36.60 26.22 20.63
CA ALA A 2 -35.76 25.13 21.16
C ALA A 2 -35.25 24.13 20.09
N ARG A 3 -35.96 24.00 18.95
CA ARG A 3 -35.63 23.00 17.92
C ARG A 3 -34.33 23.30 17.15
N THR A 4 -33.99 24.58 16.96
CA THR A 4 -32.77 25.00 16.23
C THR A 4 -31.49 24.78 17.03
N HIS A 5 -31.54 24.91 18.35
CA HIS A 5 -30.41 24.63 19.23
C HIS A 5 -30.06 23.13 19.26
N LYS A 6 -31.08 22.26 19.23
CA LYS A 6 -30.87 20.80 19.21
C LYS A 6 -30.15 20.35 17.94
N THR A 7 -30.55 20.85 16.77
CA THR A 7 -29.87 20.54 15.51
C THR A 7 -28.45 21.09 15.46
N ALA A 8 -28.22 22.29 15.99
CA ALA A 8 -26.87 22.85 16.08
C ALA A 8 -25.94 22.00 16.95
N GLN A 9 -26.40 21.54 18.12
CA GLN A 9 -25.64 20.66 19.01
C GLN A 9 -25.32 19.30 18.37
N ILE A 10 -26.29 18.72 17.65
CA ILE A 10 -26.08 17.45 16.93
C ILE A 10 -24.99 17.63 15.86
N LYS A 11 -25.05 18.70 15.06
CA LYS A 11 -24.02 18.97 14.04
C LYS A 11 -22.65 19.20 14.65
N ALA A 12 -22.57 19.96 15.74
CA ALA A 12 -21.32 20.20 16.46
C ALA A 12 -20.72 18.89 16.97
N ARG A 13 -21.52 18.02 17.58
CA ARG A 13 -21.09 16.70 18.04
C ARG A 13 -20.59 15.83 16.88
N MET A 14 -21.29 15.79 15.76
CA MET A 14 -20.87 15.02 14.58
C MET A 14 -19.54 15.53 14.03
N ALA A 15 -19.36 16.85 13.95
CA ALA A 15 -18.11 17.45 13.48
C ALA A 15 -16.94 17.17 14.44
N GLU A 16 -17.19 17.18 15.74
CA GLU A 16 -16.18 16.83 16.75
C GLU A 16 -15.80 15.35 16.67
N GLN A 17 -16.77 14.46 16.49
CA GLN A 17 -16.50 13.03 16.29
C GLN A 17 -15.66 12.77 15.04
N ALA A 18 -15.97 13.44 13.91
CA ALA A 18 -15.18 13.32 12.69
C ALA A 18 -13.71 13.75 12.91
N ARG A 19 -13.48 14.84 13.63
CA ARG A 19 -12.12 15.30 14.00
C ARG A 19 -11.40 14.29 14.89
N GLN A 20 -12.07 13.75 15.89
CA GLN A 20 -11.49 12.75 16.79
C GLN A 20 -11.12 11.47 16.05
N GLU A 21 -11.95 11.02 15.09
CA GLU A 21 -11.65 9.84 14.28
C GLU A 21 -10.43 10.04 13.38
N GLU A 22 -10.31 11.21 12.75
CA GLU A 22 -9.14 11.58 11.95
C GLU A 22 -7.87 11.62 12.80
N GLU A 23 -7.93 12.30 13.96
CA GLU A 23 -6.82 12.39 14.90
C GLU A 23 -6.40 11.01 15.41
N ALA A 24 -7.36 10.13 15.75
CA ALA A 24 -7.08 8.77 16.18
C ALA A 24 -6.44 7.91 15.07
N ARG A 25 -6.69 8.21 13.79
CA ARG A 25 -6.02 7.53 12.67
C ARG A 25 -4.59 8.01 12.51
N LEU A 26 -4.36 9.32 12.60
CA LEU A 26 -3.01 9.88 12.56
C LEU A 26 -2.18 9.42 13.77
N ALA A 27 -2.81 9.36 14.95
CA ALA A 27 -2.21 8.84 16.16
C ALA A 27 -1.72 7.40 15.97
N ARG A 28 -2.51 6.52 15.34
CA ARG A 28 -2.11 5.13 15.02
C ARG A 28 -0.85 5.04 14.15
N VAL A 29 -0.70 5.95 13.18
CA VAL A 29 0.53 6.03 12.36
C VAL A 29 1.71 6.48 13.21
N SER A 30 1.50 7.48 14.08
CA SER A 30 2.55 8.04 14.92
C SER A 30 2.98 7.12 16.08
N SER A 31 2.07 6.30 16.59
CA SER A 31 2.30 5.37 17.70
C SER A 31 2.85 4.01 17.26
N ALA A 32 2.90 3.75 15.95
CA ALA A 32 3.41 2.49 15.41
C ALA A 32 4.88 2.29 15.81
N ARG A 33 5.21 1.12 16.33
CA ARG A 33 6.57 0.79 16.80
C ARG A 33 7.39 0.12 15.71
N THR A 34 6.73 -0.58 14.78
CA THR A 34 7.39 -1.30 13.70
C THR A 34 7.07 -0.71 12.33
N ARG A 35 7.94 -0.98 11.35
CA ARG A 35 7.72 -0.60 9.95
C ARG A 35 6.45 -1.25 9.38
N SER A 36 6.16 -2.49 9.77
CA SER A 36 4.96 -3.22 9.33
C SER A 36 3.67 -2.56 9.87
N GLU A 37 3.63 -2.25 11.17
CA GLU A 37 2.49 -1.52 11.77
C GLU A 37 2.27 -0.16 11.12
N ARG A 38 3.36 0.58 10.87
CA ARG A 38 3.26 1.89 10.21
C ARG A 38 2.74 1.74 8.78
N ALA A 39 3.20 0.73 8.04
CA ALA A 39 2.72 0.46 6.68
C ALA A 39 1.23 0.09 6.68
N GLN A 40 0.78 -0.76 7.60
CA GLN A 40 -0.63 -1.11 7.76
C GLN A 40 -1.49 0.11 8.09
N ALA A 41 -1.06 0.94 9.06
CA ALA A 41 -1.78 2.15 9.45
C ALA A 41 -1.90 3.16 8.29
N LEU A 42 -0.84 3.33 7.49
CA LEU A 42 -0.85 4.17 6.30
C LEU A 42 -1.78 3.62 5.20
N THR A 43 -1.80 2.30 4.99
CA THR A 43 -2.73 1.66 4.06
C THR A 43 -4.18 1.87 4.48
N SER A 44 -4.50 1.71 5.77
CA SER A 44 -5.84 1.99 6.29
C SER A 44 -6.22 3.47 6.14
N LEU A 45 -5.29 4.40 6.38
CA LEU A 45 -5.52 5.83 6.18
C LEU A 45 -5.80 6.17 4.71
N ARG A 46 -5.04 5.57 3.78
CA ARG A 46 -5.26 5.74 2.33
C ARG A 46 -6.61 5.18 1.89
N SER A 47 -6.98 4.00 2.39
CA SER A 47 -8.28 3.38 2.07
C SER A 47 -9.46 4.23 2.54
N HIS A 48 -9.33 4.93 3.68
CA HIS A 48 -10.36 5.86 4.13
C HIS A 48 -10.51 7.07 3.21
N GLN A 49 -9.39 7.69 2.82
CA GLN A 49 -9.41 8.83 1.89
C GLN A 49 -10.03 8.48 0.54
N GLN A 50 -9.83 7.24 0.05
CA GLN A 50 -10.47 6.74 -1.18
C GLN A 50 -11.97 6.43 -1.03
N GLN A 51 -12.48 6.32 0.20
CA GLN A 51 -13.93 6.19 0.43
C GLN A 51 -14.59 7.57 0.55
N GLU A 52 -13.88 8.57 1.05
CA GLU A 52 -14.37 9.95 1.20
C GLU A 52 -14.28 10.74 -0.11
N CYS A 53 -13.19 10.59 -0.84
CA CYS A 53 -13.08 11.04 -2.23
C CYS A 53 -13.71 9.94 -3.08
N GLY A 54 -14.80 10.22 -3.79
CA GLY A 54 -15.39 9.27 -4.75
C GLY A 54 -14.37 8.77 -5.79
N PRO A 55 -14.76 7.86 -6.70
CA PRO A 55 -13.83 7.26 -7.66
C PRO A 55 -12.96 8.34 -8.30
N GLN A 56 -11.64 8.19 -8.11
CA GLN A 56 -10.64 9.03 -8.75
C GLN A 56 -10.78 8.75 -10.24
N VAL A 57 -11.49 9.62 -10.95
CA VAL A 57 -11.46 9.60 -12.40
C VAL A 57 -9.99 9.81 -12.79
N PRO A 58 -9.36 8.89 -13.54
CA PRO A 58 -8.12 9.22 -14.21
C PRO A 58 -8.41 10.46 -15.06
N ASP A 59 -7.63 11.53 -14.92
CA ASP A 59 -7.64 12.60 -15.91
C ASP A 59 -7.19 11.96 -17.24
N GLU A 60 -8.13 11.74 -18.15
CA GLU A 60 -7.91 11.14 -19.49
C GLU A 60 -7.20 12.11 -20.46
N ASP A 61 -6.66 13.22 -19.98
CA ASP A 61 -6.01 14.28 -20.78
C ASP A 61 -4.47 14.32 -20.55
N ALA A 62 -3.80 13.17 -20.56
CA ALA A 62 -2.33 13.09 -20.51
C ALA A 62 -1.72 12.41 -21.76
N ASP A 63 -2.43 12.46 -22.90
CA ASP A 63 -1.93 12.05 -24.21
C ASP A 63 -1.76 13.28 -25.13
N GLU A 64 -0.71 14.07 -24.88
CA GLU A 64 -0.13 14.93 -25.92
C GLU A 64 1.31 14.46 -26.20
N ASP A 65 1.35 13.62 -27.23
CA ASP A 65 2.48 13.17 -28.03
C ASP A 65 3.45 14.33 -28.38
N ASP A 66 4.61 14.39 -27.71
CA ASP A 66 5.76 15.17 -28.18
C ASP A 66 6.87 14.21 -28.66
N ASN A 67 6.58 13.53 -29.78
CA ASN A 67 7.61 12.93 -30.63
C ASN A 67 8.39 14.04 -31.37
N ALA A 68 9.38 14.63 -30.71
CA ALA A 68 10.47 15.36 -31.35
C ALA A 68 11.72 14.44 -31.38
N GLY A 69 11.91 13.76 -32.51
CA GLY A 69 12.88 12.68 -32.66
C GLY A 69 14.36 13.04 -32.82
N ALA A 70 15.14 11.94 -32.87
CA ALA A 70 16.51 11.77 -33.41
C ALA A 70 17.64 12.55 -32.70
N ASP A 71 18.84 12.04 -32.43
CA ASP A 71 19.64 11.02 -33.10
C ASP A 71 20.84 10.64 -32.20
N LYS A 72 21.19 9.35 -32.16
CA LYS A 72 22.51 8.72 -31.92
C LYS A 72 23.47 9.31 -30.87
N ASP A 73 23.87 8.47 -29.91
CA ASP A 73 25.20 7.86 -30.06
C ASP A 73 25.34 6.52 -29.32
N ALA A 74 26.12 5.66 -29.96
CA ALA A 74 26.29 4.26 -29.67
C ALA A 74 27.06 3.98 -28.36
N GLY A 75 26.68 2.89 -27.70
CA GLY A 75 27.40 2.28 -26.59
C GLY A 75 27.02 0.81 -26.47
N ASP A 76 27.32 0.05 -27.52
CA ASP A 76 27.48 -1.39 -27.46
C ASP A 76 28.75 -1.69 -26.66
N ASP A 77 28.59 -2.33 -25.51
CA ASP A 77 29.60 -3.28 -25.01
C ASP A 77 28.82 -4.40 -24.32
N ALA A 78 28.74 -5.50 -25.06
CA ALA A 78 28.23 -6.79 -24.65
C ALA A 78 29.17 -7.48 -23.65
N ASP A 79 28.77 -8.70 -23.27
CA ASP A 79 29.58 -9.74 -22.61
C ASP A 79 29.66 -9.58 -21.08
N ASP A 80 29.52 -10.58 -20.21
CA ASP A 80 29.49 -12.03 -20.27
C ASP A 80 29.02 -12.40 -18.84
N LYS A 81 28.00 -13.21 -18.57
CA LYS A 81 28.17 -14.66 -18.36
C LYS A 81 26.80 -15.32 -18.31
N ALA A 82 26.54 -16.12 -19.32
CA ALA A 82 25.64 -17.26 -19.23
C ALA A 82 26.36 -18.42 -18.54
N GLY A 83 25.62 -19.18 -17.73
CA GLY A 83 25.85 -20.61 -17.54
C GLY A 83 26.55 -21.04 -16.24
N GLU A 84 25.78 -21.63 -15.33
CA GLU A 84 26.09 -22.99 -14.89
C GLU A 84 24.78 -23.74 -14.63
N GLU A 85 24.44 -24.66 -15.54
CA GLU A 85 23.61 -25.81 -15.21
C GLU A 85 24.44 -26.82 -14.42
N GLY A 86 23.84 -27.42 -13.40
CA GLY A 86 24.38 -28.60 -12.72
C GLY A 86 23.81 -28.65 -11.31
N GLY A 87 23.05 -29.64 -10.87
CA GLY A 87 22.92 -30.99 -11.37
C GLY A 87 22.97 -31.91 -10.16
N GLY A 88 21.85 -32.57 -9.87
CA GLY A 88 21.85 -33.93 -9.32
C GLY A 88 22.08 -34.14 -7.81
N HIS A 89 21.25 -35.03 -7.29
CA HIS A 89 21.46 -35.85 -6.08
C HIS A 89 21.38 -35.11 -4.73
N GLU A 90 20.77 -35.65 -3.68
CA GLU A 90 20.54 -37.04 -3.34
C GLU A 90 19.46 -37.15 -2.26
N LYS A 91 18.96 -38.35 -2.10
CA LYS A 91 17.81 -38.74 -1.28
C LYS A 91 18.10 -38.61 0.21
N SER A 92 17.09 -38.32 1.00
CA SER A 92 16.99 -38.83 2.37
C SER A 92 15.53 -39.17 2.63
N ASP A 93 15.19 -40.40 2.26
CA ASP A 93 14.18 -41.19 2.96
C ASP A 93 14.56 -41.22 4.45
N GLU A 94 13.69 -40.71 5.32
CA GLU A 94 13.73 -41.03 6.75
C GLU A 94 12.43 -41.77 7.07
N GLU A 95 12.39 -43.02 6.63
CA GLU A 95 11.48 -44.06 7.11
C GLU A 95 11.98 -44.56 8.47
N GLY A 96 11.07 -44.72 9.43
CA GLY A 96 11.15 -45.80 10.41
C GLY A 96 11.25 -45.38 11.87
N GLY A 97 10.17 -45.64 12.63
CA GLY A 97 10.23 -45.69 14.08
C GLY A 97 8.89 -45.76 14.81
N ASN A 98 8.06 -46.74 14.48
CA ASN A 98 6.92 -47.15 15.30
C ASN A 98 7.47 -47.99 16.48
N ASP A 99 7.11 -47.72 17.75
CA ASP A 99 7.01 -48.77 18.77
C ASP A 99 6.17 -48.34 19.99
N GLU A 100 5.30 -49.27 20.39
CA GLU A 100 4.36 -49.22 21.50
C GLU A 100 5.06 -49.23 22.87
N LYS A 101 4.45 -48.56 23.87
CA LYS A 101 4.24 -49.09 25.22
C LYS A 101 3.31 -48.23 26.06
#